data_AF-A0A5D4JEL1-F1
#
_entry.id   AF-A0A5D4JEL1-F1
#
_cell.length_a   1.000
_cell.length_b   1.000
_cell.length_c   1.000
_cell.angle_alpha   90.00
_cell.angle_beta   90.00
_cell.angle_gamma   90.00
#
_symmetry.space_group_name_H-M   'P 1'
#
loop_
_entity.id
_entity.type
_entity.pdbx_description
1 polymer ?
#
loop_
_entity_poly.entity_id
_entity_poly.type
_entity_poly.pdbx_seq_one_letter_code
_entity_poly.pdbx_strand_id
1 'polypeptide(L)'
;MPTRRAVTSRSREPRARFAEELRRLRTARGDSLRQLGERLGWDWPLFGKLEKGETVGGPEVVQALDQYYGTPGLLLAMWELAISDQSQFKERYQRYMALEAEATSMWHFAVSVLPGLLQTPGYARELLASGGFSGVRLTQQVEARMGRRGLL
;
A
#
# COMPACT_ATOMS: atom_id res chain seq x y z
N MET A 1 20.32 -16.58 -10.82
CA MET A 1 21.10 -15.37 -11.17
C MET A 1 21.36 -14.57 -9.89
N PRO A 2 22.57 -14.05 -9.64
CA PRO A 2 22.80 -13.12 -8.55
C PRO A 2 21.95 -11.86 -8.77
N THR A 3 21.31 -11.36 -7.72
CA THR A 3 20.50 -10.15 -7.80
C THR A 3 21.40 -8.94 -8.06
N ARG A 4 21.18 -8.24 -9.18
CA ARG A 4 21.94 -7.02 -9.53
C ARG A 4 21.91 -6.03 -8.36
N ARG A 5 23.07 -5.46 -8.01
CA ARG A 5 23.13 -4.39 -7.00
C ARG A 5 22.30 -3.19 -7.47
N ALA A 6 21.53 -2.62 -6.55
CA ALA A 6 20.82 -1.38 -6.83
C ALA A 6 21.84 -0.28 -7.11
N VAL A 7 21.67 0.44 -8.22
CA VAL A 7 22.53 1.58 -8.59
C VAL A 7 22.33 2.74 -7.62
N THR A 8 21.14 2.85 -7.04
CA THR A 8 20.82 3.82 -5.99
C THR A 8 21.00 3.19 -4.61
N SER A 9 21.43 3.97 -3.61
CA SER A 9 21.53 3.56 -2.19
C SER A 9 20.18 3.37 -1.49
N ARG A 10 19.09 3.23 -2.26
CA ARG A 10 17.70 3.17 -1.79
C ARG A 10 17.22 1.72 -1.67
N SER A 11 16.22 1.48 -0.83
CA SER A 11 15.59 0.15 -0.63
C SER A 11 15.24 -0.51 -1.97
N ARG A 12 15.21 -1.84 -2.10
CA ARG A 12 14.70 -2.48 -3.34
C ARG A 12 13.22 -2.81 -3.28
N GLU A 13 12.63 -2.72 -2.10
CA GLU A 13 11.23 -3.02 -1.87
C GLU A 13 10.39 -1.83 -2.38
N PRO A 14 9.43 -2.06 -3.30
CA PRO A 14 8.64 -0.98 -3.92
C PRO A 14 8.00 -0.04 -2.90
N ARG A 15 7.41 -0.58 -1.82
CA ARG A 15 6.77 0.20 -0.75
C ARG A 15 7.75 1.08 0.01
N ALA A 16 8.89 0.52 0.41
CA ALA A 16 9.92 1.29 1.09
C ALA A 16 10.52 2.36 0.16
N ARG A 17 10.74 2.06 -1.12
CA ARG A 17 11.17 3.07 -2.11
C ARG A 17 10.20 4.23 -2.24
N PHE A 18 8.91 3.94 -2.31
CA PHE A 18 7.88 4.95 -2.40
C PHE A 18 7.87 5.87 -1.17
N ALA A 19 7.88 5.29 0.04
CA ALA A 19 7.94 6.04 1.28
C ALA A 19 9.22 6.89 1.40
N GLU A 20 10.39 6.34 1.04
CA GLU A 20 11.66 7.06 0.99
C GLU A 20 11.61 8.25 0.02
N GLU A 21 11.02 8.07 -1.16
CA GLU A 21 10.92 9.13 -2.18
C GLU A 21 10.00 10.26 -1.75
N LEU A 22 8.83 9.95 -1.15
CA LEU A 22 7.95 10.98 -0.59
C LEU A 22 8.67 11.83 0.48
N ARG A 23 9.37 11.16 1.40
CA ARG A 23 10.15 11.85 2.45
C ARG A 23 11.25 12.71 1.84
N ARG A 24 11.93 12.22 0.79
CA ARG A 24 12.96 12.97 0.07
C ARG A 24 12.39 14.23 -0.58
N LEU A 25 11.28 14.12 -1.30
CA LEU A 25 10.66 15.26 -1.99
C LEU A 25 10.18 16.32 -1.00
N ARG A 26 9.56 15.90 0.11
CA ARG A 26 9.15 16.82 1.17
C ARG A 26 10.33 17.54 1.79
N THR A 27 11.38 16.80 2.18
CA THR A 27 12.57 17.38 2.83
C THR A 27 13.36 18.29 1.90
N ALA A 28 13.46 17.96 0.61
CA ALA A 28 14.11 18.81 -0.39
C ALA A 28 13.42 20.17 -0.56
N ARG A 29 12.10 20.24 -0.35
CA ARG A 29 11.33 21.49 -0.37
C ARG A 29 11.25 22.22 0.97
N GLY A 30 11.68 21.57 2.06
CA GLY A 30 11.62 22.14 3.41
C GLY A 30 10.20 22.18 4.03
N ASP A 31 9.24 21.47 3.44
CA ASP A 31 7.86 21.48 3.95
C ASP A 31 7.72 20.61 5.20
N SER A 32 7.00 21.11 6.20
CA SER A 32 6.51 20.28 7.30
C SER A 32 5.30 19.44 6.88
N LEU A 33 5.02 18.34 7.58
CA LEU A 33 3.83 17.51 7.32
C LEU A 33 2.53 18.30 7.48
N ARG A 34 2.49 19.26 8.39
CA ARG A 34 1.32 20.13 8.61
C ARG A 34 1.08 21.06 7.42
N GLN A 35 2.13 21.73 6.95
CA GLN A 35 2.04 22.59 5.75
C GLN A 35 1.64 21.78 4.52
N LEU A 36 2.14 20.56 4.37
CA LEU A 36 1.75 19.68 3.28
C LEU A 36 0.25 19.34 3.35
N GLY A 37 -0.25 19.00 4.54
CA GLY A 37 -1.67 18.72 4.74
C GLY A 37 -2.58 19.91 4.50
N GLU A 38 -2.20 21.10 4.96
CA GLU A 38 -2.92 22.34 4.68
C GLU A 38 -2.97 22.66 3.19
N ARG A 39 -1.86 22.45 2.45
CA ARG A 39 -1.79 22.73 1.01
C ARG A 39 -2.59 21.75 0.18
N LEU A 40 -2.62 20.48 0.57
CA LEU A 40 -3.28 19.42 -0.21
C LEU A 40 -4.72 19.16 0.25
N GLY A 41 -5.12 19.60 1.44
CA GLY A 41 -6.47 19.37 1.97
C GLY A 41 -6.68 18.00 2.62
N TRP A 42 -5.61 17.34 3.05
CA TRP A 42 -5.67 16.08 3.81
C TRP A 42 -5.05 16.23 5.20
N ASP A 43 -5.49 15.39 6.14
CA ASP A 43 -4.94 15.36 7.48
C ASP A 43 -3.44 15.03 7.47
N TRP A 44 -2.63 15.88 8.11
CA TRP A 44 -1.18 15.71 8.17
C TRP A 44 -0.67 14.32 8.65
N PRO A 45 -1.36 13.57 9.54
CA PRO A 45 -0.93 12.24 9.94
C PRO A 45 -0.91 11.24 8.78
N LEU A 46 -1.72 11.44 7.73
CA LEU A 46 -1.73 10.59 6.54
C LEU A 46 -0.36 10.59 5.86
N PHE A 47 0.23 11.77 5.63
CA PHE A 47 1.56 11.90 5.04
C PHE A 47 2.64 11.30 5.93
N GLY A 48 2.49 11.41 7.25
CA GLY A 48 3.38 10.74 8.20
C GLY A 48 3.34 9.22 8.08
N LYS A 49 2.16 8.63 7.87
CA LYS A 49 2.00 7.18 7.64
C LYS A 49 2.57 6.75 6.28
N LEU A 50 2.37 7.57 5.24
CA LEU A 50 2.93 7.36 3.91
C LEU A 50 4.46 7.33 3.95
N GLU A 51 5.09 8.32 4.58
CA GLU A 51 6.56 8.42 4.69
C GLU A 51 7.20 7.33 5.55
N LYS A 52 6.42 6.70 6.45
CA LYS A 52 6.86 5.54 7.25
C LYS A 52 6.59 4.20 6.57
N GLY A 53 5.88 4.17 5.44
CA GLY A 53 5.45 2.93 4.80
C GLY A 53 4.38 2.17 5.59
N GLU A 54 3.66 2.84 6.50
CA GLU A 54 2.55 2.25 7.25
C GLU A 54 1.30 2.08 6.39
N THR A 55 1.13 2.96 5.40
CA THR A 55 0.10 2.92 4.36
C THR A 55 0.71 3.32 3.01
N VAL A 56 0.12 2.86 1.91
CA VAL A 56 0.46 3.33 0.55
C VAL A 56 -0.48 4.45 0.06
N GLY A 57 -1.56 4.73 0.79
CA GLY A 57 -2.56 5.73 0.42
C GLY A 57 -3.41 5.36 -0.79
N GLY A 58 -4.43 6.17 -1.03
CA GLY A 58 -5.30 6.07 -2.21
C GLY A 58 -4.72 6.81 -3.43
N PRO A 59 -5.20 6.49 -4.64
CA PRO A 59 -4.71 7.09 -5.88
C PRO A 59 -4.86 8.61 -5.91
N GLU A 60 -5.93 9.18 -5.32
CA GLU A 60 -6.20 10.61 -5.31
C GLU A 60 -5.14 11.40 -4.54
N VAL A 61 -4.72 10.86 -3.40
CA VAL A 61 -3.67 11.47 -2.55
C VAL A 61 -2.34 11.46 -3.29
N VAL A 62 -2.02 10.35 -3.96
CA VAL A 62 -0.77 10.21 -4.70
C VAL A 62 -0.76 11.10 -5.93
N GLN A 63 -1.86 11.22 -6.65
CA GLN A 63 -1.99 12.13 -7.79
C GLN A 63 -1.81 13.59 -7.37
N ALA A 64 -2.39 13.98 -6.22
CA ALA A 64 -2.18 15.31 -5.67
C ALA A 64 -0.72 15.55 -5.27
N LEU A 65 -0.05 14.57 -4.66
CA LEU A 65 1.38 14.65 -4.33
C LEU A 65 2.24 14.75 -5.59
N ASP A 66 1.91 14.00 -6.64
CA ASP A 66 2.63 14.00 -7.92
C ASP A 66 2.56 15.36 -8.61
N GLN A 67 1.37 15.95 -8.66
CA GLN A 67 1.15 17.30 -9.15
C GLN A 67 1.87 18.33 -8.29
N TYR A 68 1.75 18.21 -6.97
CA TYR A 68 2.37 19.12 -6.02
C TYR A 68 3.89 19.13 -6.19
N TYR A 69 4.54 17.97 -6.18
CA TYR A 69 5.99 17.84 -6.31
C TYR A 69 6.51 18.08 -7.73
N GLY A 70 5.62 18.16 -8.73
CA GLY A 70 6.00 18.37 -10.13
C GLY A 70 6.73 17.16 -10.69
N THR A 71 6.28 15.95 -10.34
CA THR A 71 6.90 14.68 -10.70
C THR A 71 6.04 13.88 -11.69
N PRO A 72 5.51 14.47 -12.77
CA PRO A 72 4.40 13.92 -13.54
C PRO A 72 4.57 12.43 -13.89
N GLY A 73 3.67 11.61 -13.35
CA GLY A 73 3.61 10.16 -13.54
C GLY A 73 4.60 9.34 -12.70
N LEU A 74 5.61 9.94 -12.10
CA LEU A 74 6.64 9.21 -11.35
C LEU A 74 6.09 8.66 -10.03
N LEU A 75 5.46 9.49 -9.19
CA LEU A 75 4.94 9.01 -7.91
C LEU A 75 3.77 8.06 -8.11
N LEU A 76 2.97 8.28 -9.15
CA LEU A 76 1.90 7.38 -9.54
C LEU A 76 2.46 5.99 -9.93
N ALA A 77 3.47 5.94 -10.81
CA ALA A 77 4.11 4.69 -11.21
C ALA A 77 4.78 3.96 -10.03
N MET A 78 5.42 4.71 -9.13
CA MET A 78 5.99 4.13 -7.91
C MET A 78 4.92 3.58 -6.97
N TRP A 79 3.76 4.26 -6.88
CA TRP A 79 2.62 3.79 -6.11
C TRP A 79 1.99 2.53 -6.71
N GLU A 80 1.85 2.46 -8.04
CA GLU A 80 1.38 1.25 -8.76
C GLU A 80 2.29 0.04 -8.47
N LEU A 81 3.60 0.23 -8.44
CA LEU A 81 4.56 -0.80 -8.04
C LEU A 81 4.45 -1.15 -6.55
N ALA A 82 4.18 -0.17 -5.69
CA ALA A 82 4.03 -0.36 -4.25
C ALA A 82 2.73 -1.07 -3.85
N ILE A 83 1.64 -0.86 -4.58
CA ILE A 83 0.34 -1.50 -4.33
C ILE A 83 0.28 -2.90 -4.95
N SER A 84 0.95 -3.12 -6.09
CA SER A 84 1.09 -4.43 -6.72
C SER A 84 2.09 -5.36 -6.02
N ASP A 85 2.88 -4.84 -5.08
CA ASP A 85 3.83 -5.62 -4.29
C ASP A 85 3.12 -6.62 -3.36
N GLN A 86 3.14 -7.89 -3.76
CA GLN A 86 2.56 -8.99 -2.99
C GLN A 86 3.54 -9.61 -1.98
N SER A 87 4.76 -9.09 -1.84
CA SER A 87 5.80 -9.64 -0.94
C SER A 87 5.37 -9.70 0.53
N GLN A 88 4.42 -8.86 0.93
CA GLN A 88 3.79 -8.87 2.26
C GLN A 88 2.95 -10.12 2.56
N PHE A 89 2.55 -10.87 1.53
CA PHE A 89 1.79 -12.12 1.66
C PHE A 89 2.75 -13.31 1.62
N LYS A 90 2.43 -14.37 2.37
CA LYS A 90 3.16 -15.64 2.23
C LYS A 90 3.09 -16.11 0.78
N GLU A 91 4.17 -16.66 0.26
CA GLU A 91 4.31 -17.10 -1.14
C GLU A 91 3.12 -17.92 -1.66
N ARG A 92 2.62 -18.87 -0.85
CA ARG A 92 1.42 -19.66 -1.19
C ARG A 92 0.17 -18.84 -1.50
N TYR A 93 0.04 -17.66 -0.88
CA TYR A 93 -1.08 -16.74 -1.12
C TYR A 93 -0.84 -15.84 -2.32
N GLN A 94 0.42 -15.51 -2.64
CA GLN A 94 0.75 -14.71 -3.83
C GLN A 94 0.29 -15.43 -5.10
N ARG A 95 0.56 -16.73 -5.22
CA ARG A 95 0.09 -17.53 -6.36
C ARG A 95 -1.44 -17.55 -6.47
N TYR A 96 -2.14 -17.71 -5.35
CA TYR A 96 -3.60 -17.64 -5.33
C TYR A 96 -4.10 -16.25 -5.77
N MET A 97 -3.48 -15.17 -5.28
CA MET A 97 -3.87 -13.80 -5.62
C MET A 97 -3.63 -13.44 -7.08
N ALA A 98 -2.55 -13.93 -7.69
CA ALA A 98 -2.31 -13.75 -9.12
C ALA A 98 -3.41 -14.42 -9.95
N LEU A 99 -3.77 -15.67 -9.63
CA LEU A 99 -4.85 -16.38 -10.30
C LEU A 99 -6.23 -15.74 -10.05
N GLU A 100 -6.48 -15.25 -8.83
CA GLU A 100 -7.72 -14.55 -8.49
C GLU A 100 -7.90 -13.26 -9.31
N ALA A 101 -6.81 -12.53 -9.58
CA ALA A 101 -6.85 -11.30 -10.37
C ALA A 101 -7.11 -11.52 -11.87
N GLU A 102 -6.73 -12.69 -12.40
CA GLU A 102 -6.93 -13.06 -13.81
C GLU A 102 -8.23 -13.86 -14.05
N ALA A 103 -8.90 -14.30 -12.98
CA ALA A 103 -10.05 -15.18 -13.08
C ALA A 103 -11.28 -14.45 -13.63
N THR A 104 -11.90 -15.00 -14.68
CA THR A 104 -13.19 -14.52 -15.19
C THR A 104 -14.37 -14.90 -14.30
N SER A 105 -14.26 -16.01 -13.57
CA SER A 105 -15.25 -16.45 -12.59
C SER A 105 -14.59 -17.26 -11.48
N MET A 106 -15.13 -17.19 -10.26
CA MET A 106 -14.63 -17.91 -9.10
C MET A 106 -15.78 -18.45 -8.26
N TRP A 107 -15.68 -19.73 -7.90
CA TRP A 107 -16.62 -20.40 -6.99
C TRP A 107 -15.89 -20.68 -5.70
N HIS A 108 -16.41 -20.17 -4.58
CA HIS A 108 -15.77 -20.28 -3.29
C HIS A 108 -16.74 -20.89 -2.28
N PHE A 109 -16.37 -22.03 -1.70
CA PHE A 109 -17.10 -22.62 -0.59
C PHE A 109 -16.45 -22.21 0.74
N ALA A 110 -17.22 -21.57 1.61
CA ALA A 110 -16.75 -21.12 2.92
C ALA A 110 -17.76 -21.49 4.01
N VAL A 111 -17.27 -22.00 5.15
CA VAL A 111 -18.12 -22.47 6.25
C VAL A 111 -18.30 -21.39 7.31
N SER A 112 -17.20 -20.91 7.91
CA SER A 112 -17.24 -20.03 9.08
C SER A 112 -16.63 -18.65 8.87
N VAL A 113 -15.92 -18.44 7.76
CA VAL A 113 -15.18 -17.21 7.49
C VAL A 113 -15.58 -16.69 6.13
N LEU A 114 -16.00 -15.42 6.06
CA LEU A 114 -16.34 -14.80 4.78
C LEU A 114 -15.10 -14.71 3.88
N PRO A 115 -15.23 -14.99 2.56
CA PRO A 115 -14.15 -14.82 1.60
C PRO A 115 -13.55 -13.41 1.68
N GLY A 116 -12.23 -13.31 1.56
CA GLY A 116 -11.48 -12.07 1.80
C GLY A 116 -11.98 -10.85 1.01
N LEU A 117 -12.39 -11.06 -0.25
CA LEU A 117 -12.92 -10.01 -1.13
C LEU A 117 -14.26 -9.43 -0.64
N LEU A 118 -15.04 -10.21 0.11
CA LEU A 118 -16.37 -9.83 0.60
C LEU A 118 -16.31 -9.25 2.03
N GLN A 119 -15.12 -9.19 2.64
CA GLN A 119 -14.98 -8.69 4.00
C GLN A 119 -15.09 -7.16 4.05
N THR A 120 -15.66 -6.64 5.14
CA THR A 120 -15.57 -5.23 5.49
C THR A 120 -14.27 -4.95 6.24
N PRO A 121 -13.82 -3.68 6.33
CA PRO A 121 -12.62 -3.33 7.09
C PRO A 121 -12.68 -3.78 8.56
N GLY A 122 -13.86 -3.66 9.18
CA GLY A 122 -14.08 -4.11 10.56
C GLY A 122 -13.95 -5.63 10.71
N TYR A 123 -14.59 -6.40 9.82
CA TYR A 123 -14.50 -7.85 9.84
C TYR A 123 -13.06 -8.35 9.62
N ALA A 124 -12.37 -7.79 8.63
CA ALA A 124 -10.99 -8.15 8.33
C ALA A 124 -10.06 -7.85 9.52
N ARG A 125 -10.28 -6.72 10.21
CA ARG A 125 -9.51 -6.34 11.41
C ARG A 125 -9.66 -7.36 12.53
N GLU A 126 -10.90 -7.69 12.90
CA GLU A 126 -11.15 -8.66 13.99
C GLU A 126 -10.62 -10.05 13.66
N LEU A 127 -10.81 -10.52 12.42
CA LEU A 127 -10.31 -11.81 11.97
C LEU A 127 -8.77 -11.86 11.96
N LEU A 128 -8.09 -10.79 11.52
CA LEU A 128 -6.64 -10.75 11.51
C LEU A 128 -6.06 -10.60 12.92
N ALA A 129 -6.72 -9.85 13.79
CA ALA A 129 -6.33 -9.70 15.18
C ALA A 129 -6.41 -11.03 15.94
N SER A 130 -7.49 -11.80 15.75
CA SER A 130 -7.61 -13.15 16.34
C SER A 130 -6.57 -14.14 15.80
N GLY A 131 -6.09 -13.92 14.57
CA GLY A 131 -4.96 -14.64 13.97
C GLY A 131 -3.57 -14.22 14.47
N GLY A 132 -3.47 -13.30 15.44
CA GLY A 132 -2.22 -12.88 16.07
C GLY A 132 -1.53 -11.66 15.46
N PHE A 133 -2.16 -10.97 14.50
CA PHE A 133 -1.65 -9.69 14.03
C PHE A 133 -1.98 -8.55 15.00
N SER A 134 -1.03 -7.62 15.20
CA SER A 134 -1.23 -6.47 16.08
C SER A 134 -0.55 -5.20 15.54
N GLY A 135 -0.95 -4.05 16.10
CA GLY A 135 -0.35 -2.74 15.83
C GLY A 135 -0.31 -2.37 14.35
N VAL A 136 0.85 -1.89 13.90
CA VAL A 136 1.09 -1.47 12.51
C VAL A 136 0.90 -2.62 11.52
N ARG A 137 1.35 -3.83 11.87
CA ARG A 137 1.24 -5.01 10.99
C ARG A 137 -0.22 -5.40 10.77
N LEU A 138 -1.07 -5.29 11.79
CA LEU A 138 -2.51 -5.51 11.63
C LEU A 138 -3.11 -4.52 10.63
N THR A 139 -2.79 -3.23 10.78
CA THR A 139 -3.31 -2.18 9.89
C THR A 139 -2.87 -2.43 8.45
N GLN A 140 -1.60 -2.74 8.23
CA GLN A 140 -1.06 -3.09 6.90
C GLN A 140 -1.77 -4.30 6.28
N GLN A 141 -2.03 -5.35 7.05
CA GLN A 141 -2.73 -6.55 6.55
C GLN A 141 -4.20 -6.29 6.24
N VAL A 142 -4.87 -5.42 7.02
CA VAL A 142 -6.24 -4.98 6.74
C VAL A 142 -6.27 -4.18 5.45
N GLU A 143 -5.39 -3.19 5.28
CA GLU A 143 -5.30 -2.40 4.04
C GLU A 143 -5.00 -3.28 2.83
N ALA A 144 -4.05 -4.21 2.97
CA ALA A 144 -3.70 -5.15 1.92
C ALA A 144 -4.88 -6.06 1.53
N ARG A 145 -5.72 -6.45 2.49
CA ARG A 145 -6.94 -7.22 2.21
C ARG A 145 -8.01 -6.37 1.53
N MET A 146 -8.20 -5.13 1.99
CA MET A 146 -9.20 -4.22 1.42
C MET A 146 -8.82 -3.76 0.02
N GLY A 147 -7.52 -3.58 -0.27
CA GLY A 147 -7.03 -3.23 -1.61
C GLY A 147 -7.38 -4.26 -2.68
N ARG A 148 -7.61 -5.53 -2.30
CA ARG A 148 -8.05 -6.57 -3.23
C ARG A 148 -9.52 -6.44 -3.63
N ARG A 149 -10.32 -5.66 -2.89
CA ARG A 149 -11.76 -5.53 -3.15
C ARG A 149 -12.08 -4.84 -4.49
N GLY A 150 -11.12 -4.14 -5.09
CA GLY A 150 -11.24 -3.59 -6.44
C GLY A 150 -11.31 -4.63 -7.56
N LEU A 151 -11.20 -5.93 -7.25
CA LEU A 151 -11.45 -7.02 -8.19
C LEU A 151 -12.96 -7.33 -8.36
N LEU A 152 -13.83 -6.79 -7.50
CA LEU A 152 -15.29 -6.89 -7.60
C LEU A 152 -15.84 -5.71 -8.40
#